data_AF-A0A1W2GH21-F1
#
_entry.id   AF-A0A1W2GH21-F1
#
_cell.length_a   1.000
_cell.length_b   1.000
_cell.length_c   1.000
_cell.angle_alpha   90.00
_cell.angle_beta   90.00
_cell.angle_gamma   90.00
#
_symmetry.space_group_name_H-M   'P 1'
#
loop_
_entity.id
_entity.type
_entity.pdbx_description
1 polymer ?
#
loop_
_entity_poly.entity_id
_entity_poly.type
_entity_poly.pdbx_seq_one_letter_code
_entity_poly.pdbx_strand_id
1 'polypeptide(L)'
;MGIDLRIWTLGFVLTIGACSDGEEIVSPVKVISATVNGALIKNGDTNIAIDFSLEIVFDTSLDTDVVSQYLHFTTSDQTVVYDLTFANATSKLIVTADLVYNTTYELVMAVGPIGLAGEVLETPLSLAFTTAEDEVIRSMAPCTNTGSCLNTTELTTGDGTGSFTFYANYPIYEPNATWENLSQAIIVVHGLERNADDYYSYLNSTLEQEELQENTILIAPFFKNNGEAENDDLYWNGSAWREGQNSISNVKLSSFAVLDSLITQLANSELFPVLEEILITGHSSGGLFTQVYAIANRAENQNSALSFTYMPSNSQYYYYPNGFRYDEDIQVYTEPSSCALYDSWPLGYKSLPSYLDGVSLETFNGQLTDRTITYLLGNGTGSDGSLNTSDCKATLLGSTRFSRGENVFAHAQHYFSPANQTKEIVQGIGHDGQGMYQSSEFKAILSELFK
;
A
#
# COMPACT_ATOMS: atom_id res chain seq x y z
N MET A 1 39.32 96.27 -67.37
CA MET A 1 38.94 96.27 -65.95
C MET A 1 37.47 96.66 -65.89
N GLY A 2 36.61 95.75 -65.42
CA GLY A 2 35.16 95.88 -65.46
C GLY A 2 34.52 94.55 -65.85
N ILE A 3 34.17 93.74 -64.85
CA ILE A 3 33.47 92.45 -65.00
C ILE A 3 31.97 92.75 -64.90
N ASP A 4 31.21 92.29 -65.89
CA ASP A 4 29.78 92.54 -66.08
C ASP A 4 28.99 91.28 -65.63
N LEU A 5 28.14 91.40 -64.60
CA LEU A 5 27.34 90.29 -64.05
C LEU A 5 25.90 90.37 -64.56
N ARG A 6 25.46 89.34 -65.29
CA ARG A 6 24.07 89.15 -65.73
C ARG A 6 23.23 88.45 -64.66
N ILE A 7 22.11 89.07 -64.31
CA ILE A 7 21.07 88.55 -63.39
C ILE A 7 20.13 87.61 -64.16
N TRP A 8 19.90 86.41 -63.63
CA TRP A 8 18.85 85.49 -64.07
C TRP A 8 17.77 85.39 -62.99
N THR A 9 16.53 85.70 -63.35
CA THR A 9 15.33 85.58 -62.51
C THR A 9 14.73 84.18 -62.72
N LEU A 10 14.66 83.36 -61.67
CA LEU A 10 14.00 82.04 -61.70
C LEU A 10 12.78 82.08 -60.77
N GLY A 11 11.59 82.00 -61.37
CA GLY A 11 10.31 81.88 -60.66
C GLY A 11 10.08 80.42 -60.22
N PHE A 12 9.75 80.24 -58.94
CA PHE A 12 9.37 78.96 -58.34
C PHE A 12 7.91 78.65 -58.69
N VAL A 13 7.65 77.52 -59.36
CA VAL A 13 6.31 76.97 -59.57
C VAL A 13 6.17 75.69 -58.75
N LEU A 14 5.20 75.72 -57.84
CA LEU A 14 4.76 74.63 -56.99
C LEU A 14 4.17 73.50 -57.85
N THR A 15 4.64 72.26 -57.69
CA THR A 15 3.96 71.06 -58.18
C THR A 15 3.63 70.16 -57.00
N ILE A 16 2.34 69.92 -56.82
CA ILE A 16 1.74 69.08 -55.79
C ILE A 16 1.82 67.64 -56.31
N GLY A 17 2.70 66.83 -55.74
CA GLY A 17 2.75 65.40 -55.97
C GLY A 17 1.78 64.70 -55.01
N ALA A 18 0.72 64.11 -55.55
CA ALA A 18 -0.14 63.20 -54.83
C ALA A 18 0.64 61.94 -54.45
N CYS A 19 0.79 61.66 -53.16
CA CYS A 19 1.18 60.34 -52.66
C CYS A 19 -0.02 59.40 -52.88
N SER A 20 0.20 58.33 -53.64
CA SER A 20 -0.67 57.16 -53.59
C SER A 20 -0.46 56.48 -52.25
N ASP A 21 -1.52 56.28 -51.48
CA ASP A 21 -1.52 55.38 -50.33
C ASP A 21 -1.09 53.99 -50.83
N GLY A 22 0.15 53.60 -50.53
CA GLY A 22 0.53 52.20 -50.62
C GLY A 22 -0.15 51.51 -49.45
N GLU A 23 -1.04 50.56 -49.73
CA GLU A 23 -1.45 49.58 -48.71
C GLU A 23 -0.16 48.96 -48.16
N GLU A 24 0.19 49.30 -46.92
CA GLU A 24 1.26 48.59 -46.20
C GLU A 24 0.83 47.13 -46.13
N ILE A 25 1.57 46.25 -46.81
CA ILE A 25 1.37 44.81 -46.71
C ILE A 25 1.83 44.40 -45.32
N VAL A 26 0.91 44.43 -44.37
CA VAL A 26 1.14 43.96 -43.01
C VAL A 26 1.29 42.43 -43.08
N SER A 27 2.44 41.92 -42.66
CA SER A 27 2.69 40.46 -42.66
C SER A 27 1.81 39.78 -41.62
N PRO A 28 1.28 38.56 -41.89
CA PRO A 28 0.42 37.86 -40.95
C PRO A 28 1.21 37.38 -39.73
N VAL A 29 0.55 37.37 -38.56
CA VAL A 29 1.10 36.82 -37.32
C VAL A 29 1.23 35.30 -37.46
N LYS A 30 2.37 34.74 -37.06
CA LYS A 30 2.59 33.29 -37.01
C LYS A 30 2.89 32.83 -35.59
N VAL A 31 2.26 31.73 -35.21
CA VAL A 31 2.65 30.97 -34.02
C VAL A 31 3.92 30.18 -34.35
N ILE A 32 5.00 30.46 -33.64
CA ILE A 32 6.28 29.76 -33.75
C ILE A 32 6.23 28.45 -32.96
N SER A 33 5.68 28.48 -31.74
CA SER A 33 5.58 27.31 -30.86
C SER A 33 4.48 27.48 -29.82
N ALA A 34 3.90 26.36 -29.41
CA ALA A 34 3.02 26.25 -28.25
C ALA A 34 3.54 25.12 -27.36
N THR A 35 3.82 25.41 -26.09
CA THR A 35 4.29 24.42 -25.13
C THR A 35 3.53 24.52 -23.82
N VAL A 36 3.10 23.39 -23.26
CA VAL A 36 2.55 23.32 -21.90
C VAL A 36 3.62 22.80 -20.97
N ASN A 37 3.91 23.55 -19.90
CA ASN A 37 4.90 23.20 -18.87
C ASN A 37 6.27 22.80 -19.46
N GLY A 38 6.67 23.46 -20.55
CA GLY A 38 7.94 23.23 -21.26
C GLY A 38 7.94 22.09 -22.29
N ALA A 39 6.84 21.33 -22.44
CA ALA A 39 6.68 20.28 -23.45
C ALA A 39 5.80 20.76 -24.61
N LEU A 40 6.10 20.31 -25.85
CA LEU A 40 5.25 20.60 -27.01
C LEU A 40 3.86 19.99 -26.81
N ILE A 41 2.81 20.77 -27.05
CA ILE A 41 1.42 20.32 -26.98
C ILE A 41 0.82 20.14 -28.39
N LYS A 42 -0.04 19.14 -28.53
CA LYS A 42 -0.82 18.85 -29.74
C LYS A 42 -2.30 18.70 -29.42
N ASN A 43 -3.10 18.90 -30.44
CA ASN A 43 -4.54 18.66 -30.36
C ASN A 43 -4.83 17.17 -30.11
N GLY A 44 -5.62 16.89 -29.07
CA GLY A 44 -5.98 15.55 -28.60
C GLY A 44 -5.06 14.98 -27.52
N ASP A 45 -4.05 15.73 -27.04
CA ASP A 45 -3.16 15.24 -25.99
C ASP A 45 -3.94 14.97 -24.69
N THR A 46 -3.57 13.88 -24.01
CA THR A 46 -4.15 13.45 -22.73
C THR A 46 -3.09 13.50 -21.64
N ASN A 47 -3.52 13.39 -20.38
CA ASN A 47 -2.62 13.39 -19.22
C ASN A 47 -1.87 14.73 -19.05
N ILE A 48 -2.56 15.85 -19.34
CA ILE A 48 -2.03 17.19 -19.08
C ILE A 48 -2.16 17.50 -17.59
N ALA A 49 -1.10 18.07 -17.00
CA ALA A 49 -1.11 18.45 -15.59
C ALA A 49 -2.10 19.58 -15.32
N ILE A 50 -2.66 19.60 -14.10
CA ILE A 50 -3.68 20.59 -13.71
C ILE A 50 -3.08 21.97 -13.40
N ASP A 51 -1.77 22.05 -13.11
CA ASP A 51 -0.99 23.29 -12.98
C ASP A 51 -0.61 23.82 -14.37
N PHE A 52 -1.61 24.27 -15.11
CA PHE A 52 -1.47 24.55 -16.52
C PHE A 52 -0.73 25.86 -16.77
N SER A 53 0.38 25.81 -17.50
CA SER A 53 1.07 26.96 -18.07
C SER A 53 1.36 26.74 -19.55
N LEU A 54 0.56 27.38 -20.41
CA LEU A 54 0.74 27.36 -21.86
C LEU A 54 1.55 28.58 -22.30
N GLU A 55 2.70 28.33 -22.91
CA GLU A 55 3.52 29.34 -23.55
C GLU A 55 3.34 29.30 -25.06
N ILE A 56 2.91 30.42 -25.64
CA ILE A 56 2.76 30.61 -27.09
C ILE A 56 3.75 31.68 -27.54
N VAL A 57 4.64 31.33 -28.47
CA VAL A 57 5.63 32.25 -29.04
C VAL A 57 5.18 32.64 -30.44
N PHE A 58 5.24 33.93 -30.74
CA PHE A 58 4.86 34.53 -32.01
C PHE A 58 6.07 35.15 -32.71
N ASP A 59 5.97 35.36 -34.02
CA ASP A 59 7.00 36.01 -34.83
C ASP A 59 6.97 37.54 -34.79
N THR A 60 5.94 38.13 -34.17
CA THR A 60 5.81 39.57 -33.92
C THR A 60 5.41 39.86 -32.46
N SER A 61 5.50 41.13 -32.08
CA SER A 61 4.99 41.65 -30.79
C SER A 61 3.47 41.76 -30.81
N LEU A 62 2.82 41.40 -29.70
CA LEU A 62 1.36 41.40 -29.59
C LEU A 62 0.81 42.70 -28.99
N ASP A 63 -0.40 43.07 -29.39
CA ASP A 63 -1.18 44.12 -28.72
C ASP A 63 -1.88 43.55 -27.47
N THR A 64 -1.36 43.88 -26.29
CA THR A 64 -1.83 43.34 -25.02
C THR A 64 -3.25 43.78 -24.66
N ASP A 65 -3.76 44.86 -25.25
CA ASP A 65 -5.11 45.38 -24.96
C ASP A 65 -6.20 44.63 -25.73
N VAL A 66 -5.85 43.90 -26.79
CA VAL A 66 -6.81 43.21 -27.68
C VAL A 66 -6.67 41.69 -27.69
N VAL A 67 -5.48 41.12 -27.42
CA VAL A 67 -5.23 39.67 -27.49
C VAL A 67 -6.23 38.84 -26.69
N SER A 68 -6.63 39.32 -25.50
CA SER A 68 -7.57 38.62 -24.64
C SER A 68 -8.97 38.43 -25.27
N GLN A 69 -9.35 39.26 -26.24
CA GLN A 69 -10.64 39.19 -26.94
C GLN A 69 -10.68 38.03 -27.95
N TYR A 70 -9.52 37.55 -28.40
CA TYR A 70 -9.38 36.47 -29.37
C TYR A 70 -9.02 35.14 -28.73
N LEU A 71 -8.77 35.11 -27.42
CA LEU A 71 -8.48 33.88 -26.69
C LEU A 71 -9.73 33.38 -25.98
N HIS A 72 -10.10 32.13 -26.23
CA HIS A 72 -11.19 31.43 -25.56
C HIS A 72 -10.65 30.16 -24.94
N PHE A 73 -10.96 29.94 -23.66
CA PHE A 73 -10.57 28.74 -22.95
C PHE A 73 -11.80 28.18 -22.25
N THR A 74 -12.23 26.99 -22.65
CA THR A 74 -13.52 26.42 -22.28
C THR A 74 -13.42 24.92 -22.00
N THR A 75 -14.39 24.40 -21.26
CA THR A 75 -14.78 22.99 -21.27
C THR A 75 -16.07 22.83 -22.10
N SER A 76 -16.66 21.64 -22.15
CA SER A 76 -17.98 21.45 -22.77
C SER A 76 -19.07 22.33 -22.15
N ASP A 77 -18.93 22.66 -20.86
CA ASP A 77 -20.02 23.22 -20.06
C ASP A 77 -19.74 24.63 -19.53
N GLN A 78 -18.47 25.06 -19.48
CA GLN A 78 -18.07 26.29 -18.80
C GLN A 78 -16.87 26.99 -19.45
N THR A 79 -16.74 28.30 -19.22
CA THR A 79 -15.52 29.06 -19.51
C THR A 79 -14.52 28.87 -18.37
N VAL A 80 -13.25 28.67 -18.71
CA VAL A 80 -12.15 28.53 -17.77
C VAL A 80 -11.65 29.92 -17.36
N VAL A 81 -11.37 30.10 -16.08
CA VAL A 81 -10.70 31.30 -15.58
C VAL A 81 -9.19 31.12 -15.81
N TYR A 82 -8.56 32.11 -16.44
CA TYR A 82 -7.13 32.09 -16.73
C TYR A 82 -6.52 33.48 -16.57
N ASP A 83 -5.22 33.51 -16.33
CA ASP A 83 -4.40 34.71 -16.31
C ASP A 83 -3.51 34.77 -17.54
N LEU A 84 -3.24 35.99 -18.01
CA LEU A 84 -2.36 36.25 -19.14
C LEU A 84 -1.13 37.03 -18.68
N THR A 85 0.04 36.55 -19.04
CA THR A 85 1.29 37.31 -18.91
C THR A 85 2.03 37.36 -20.24
N PHE A 86 2.74 38.46 -20.46
CA PHE A 86 3.47 38.71 -21.71
C PHE A 86 4.96 38.84 -21.42
N ALA A 87 5.78 38.23 -22.25
CA ALA A 87 7.24 38.25 -22.14
C ALA A 87 7.89 38.51 -23.50
N ASN A 88 9.22 38.67 -23.51
CA ASN A 88 10.04 38.85 -24.71
C ASN A 88 9.53 39.97 -25.63
N ALA A 89 9.41 41.18 -25.09
CA ALA A 89 8.84 42.32 -25.82
C ALA A 89 7.44 42.01 -26.40
N THR A 90 6.61 41.30 -25.62
CA THR A 90 5.23 40.90 -25.93
C THR A 90 5.08 39.90 -27.08
N SER A 91 6.15 39.30 -27.61
CA SER A 91 6.05 38.22 -28.60
C SER A 91 5.82 36.83 -27.99
N LYS A 92 5.83 36.72 -26.66
CA LYS A 92 5.49 35.49 -25.93
C LYS A 92 4.28 35.74 -25.04
N LEU A 93 3.21 35.00 -25.27
CA LEU A 93 2.03 34.92 -24.41
C LEU A 93 2.15 33.71 -23.49
N ILE A 94 1.84 33.89 -22.22
CA ILE A 94 1.76 32.81 -21.24
C ILE A 94 0.34 32.82 -20.66
N VAL A 95 -0.36 31.70 -20.78
CA VAL A 95 -1.71 31.47 -20.26
C VAL A 95 -1.59 30.51 -19.09
N THR A 96 -1.98 30.94 -17.88
CA THR A 96 -2.02 30.08 -16.69
C THR A 96 -3.44 29.86 -16.21
N ALA A 97 -3.76 28.64 -15.80
CA ALA A 97 -5.08 28.31 -15.26
C ALA A 97 -4.98 27.14 -14.27
N ASP A 98 -5.83 27.15 -13.25
CA ASP A 98 -6.04 26.01 -12.37
C ASP A 98 -7.10 25.10 -13.01
N LEU A 99 -6.67 23.94 -13.52
CA LEU A 99 -7.56 22.99 -14.16
C LEU A 99 -8.07 21.94 -13.17
N VAL A 100 -9.07 21.17 -13.59
CA VAL A 100 -9.66 20.07 -12.85
C VAL A 100 -9.22 18.76 -13.53
N TYR A 101 -9.00 17.72 -12.74
CA TYR A 101 -8.68 16.39 -13.27
C TYR A 101 -9.83 15.82 -14.14
N ASN A 102 -9.48 14.87 -15.00
CA ASN A 102 -10.34 14.13 -15.91
C ASN A 102 -11.30 15.02 -16.72
N THR A 103 -10.82 16.20 -17.13
CA THR A 103 -11.63 17.21 -17.80
C THR A 103 -11.01 17.53 -19.15
N THR A 104 -11.82 17.49 -20.20
CA THR A 104 -11.42 17.93 -21.53
C THR A 104 -11.61 19.43 -21.65
N TYR A 105 -10.54 20.09 -22.09
CA TYR A 105 -10.50 21.52 -22.32
C TYR A 105 -10.24 21.82 -23.79
N GLU A 106 -10.74 22.97 -24.23
CA GLU A 106 -10.48 23.55 -25.53
C GLU A 106 -9.96 24.97 -25.35
N LEU A 107 -8.75 25.24 -25.83
CA LEU A 107 -8.17 26.58 -25.92
C LEU A 107 -8.07 26.98 -27.38
N VAL A 108 -8.77 28.06 -27.74
CA VAL A 108 -8.84 28.60 -29.09
C VAL A 108 -8.33 30.03 -29.08
N MET A 109 -7.27 30.30 -29.85
CA MET A 109 -6.94 31.64 -30.30
C MET A 109 -7.55 31.84 -31.69
N ALA A 110 -8.62 32.62 -31.75
CA ALA A 110 -9.36 32.92 -32.96
C ALA A 110 -8.57 33.82 -33.92
N VAL A 111 -8.97 33.80 -35.19
CA VAL A 111 -8.44 34.68 -36.23
C VAL A 111 -8.76 36.14 -35.88
N GLY A 112 -7.76 37.02 -35.95
CA GLY A 112 -7.95 38.44 -35.65
C GLY A 112 -6.68 39.29 -35.58
N PRO A 113 -6.81 40.63 -35.56
CA PRO A 113 -5.71 41.57 -35.38
C PRO A 113 -5.18 41.50 -33.94
N ILE A 114 -4.15 40.69 -33.72
CA ILE A 114 -3.52 40.49 -32.40
C ILE A 114 -2.11 41.10 -32.31
N GLY A 115 -1.52 41.51 -33.43
CA GLY A 115 -0.20 42.14 -33.48
C GLY A 115 -0.24 43.63 -33.13
N LEU A 116 0.85 44.13 -32.55
CA LEU A 116 0.98 45.52 -32.08
C LEU A 116 0.87 46.56 -33.21
N ALA A 117 1.19 46.19 -34.45
CA ALA A 117 1.06 47.04 -35.63
C ALA A 117 -0.23 46.74 -36.43
N GLY A 118 -1.16 45.95 -35.88
CA GLY A 118 -2.39 45.53 -36.54
C GLY A 118 -2.23 44.26 -37.39
N GLU A 119 -1.15 43.50 -37.22
CA GLU A 119 -0.97 42.21 -37.87
C GLU A 119 -2.07 41.22 -37.47
N VAL A 120 -2.54 40.43 -38.43
CA VAL A 120 -3.65 39.48 -38.24
C VAL A 120 -3.13 38.05 -38.11
N LEU A 121 -3.61 37.31 -37.11
CA LEU A 121 -3.48 35.86 -37.06
C LEU A 121 -4.50 35.26 -38.03
N GLU A 122 -4.05 34.71 -39.16
CA GLU A 122 -4.95 34.20 -40.21
C GLU A 122 -5.40 32.75 -39.99
N THR A 123 -4.64 31.98 -39.22
CA THR A 123 -4.96 30.59 -38.88
C THR A 123 -5.15 30.48 -37.37
N PRO A 124 -6.30 30.00 -36.88
CA PRO A 124 -6.53 29.88 -35.45
C PRO A 124 -5.59 28.83 -34.84
N LEU A 125 -5.16 29.07 -33.61
CA LEU A 125 -4.57 28.02 -32.78
C LEU A 125 -5.72 27.36 -32.02
N SER A 126 -5.93 26.06 -32.22
CA SER A 126 -6.93 25.29 -31.48
C SER A 126 -6.24 24.10 -30.83
N LEU A 127 -6.36 24.02 -29.49
CA LEU A 127 -5.80 22.97 -28.66
C LEU A 127 -6.93 22.37 -27.83
N ALA A 128 -7.37 21.17 -28.19
CA ALA A 128 -8.16 20.32 -27.32
C ALA A 128 -7.24 19.36 -26.58
N PHE A 129 -7.40 19.22 -25.27
CA PHE A 129 -6.61 18.30 -24.46
C PHE A 129 -7.39 17.84 -23.24
N THR A 130 -6.97 16.73 -22.62
CA THR A 130 -7.60 16.20 -21.41
C THR A 130 -6.59 16.13 -20.27
N THR A 131 -6.97 16.64 -19.10
CA THR A 131 -6.14 16.57 -17.89
C THR A 131 -6.02 15.14 -17.36
N ALA A 132 -5.04 14.89 -16.50
CA ALA A 132 -4.86 13.60 -15.81
C ALA A 132 -6.11 13.20 -15.00
N GLU A 133 -6.33 11.91 -14.70
CA GLU A 133 -7.58 11.41 -14.09
C GLU A 133 -7.74 11.75 -12.60
N ASP A 134 -6.67 11.60 -11.82
CA ASP A 134 -6.34 12.20 -10.52
C ASP A 134 -4.93 11.68 -10.12
N GLU A 135 -4.46 11.99 -8.91
CA GLU A 135 -3.19 11.46 -8.38
C GLU A 135 -3.38 10.18 -7.53
N VAL A 136 -4.56 9.58 -7.54
CA VAL A 136 -4.87 8.42 -6.69
C VAL A 136 -4.32 7.13 -7.30
N ILE A 137 -3.46 6.46 -6.55
CA ILE A 137 -2.90 5.16 -6.92
C ILE A 137 -3.97 4.10 -6.65
N ARG A 138 -4.57 3.55 -7.71
CA ARG A 138 -5.61 2.52 -7.58
C ARG A 138 -5.10 1.09 -7.66
N SER A 139 -3.95 0.91 -8.30
CA SER A 139 -3.34 -0.40 -8.52
C SER A 139 -1.84 -0.24 -8.76
N MET A 140 -1.06 -1.24 -8.37
CA MET A 140 0.36 -1.37 -8.65
C MET A 140 0.68 -2.84 -8.91
N ALA A 141 1.78 -3.11 -9.61
CA ALA A 141 2.30 -4.48 -9.65
C ALA A 141 2.78 -4.87 -8.24
N PRO A 142 2.47 -6.09 -7.75
CA PRO A 142 2.93 -6.55 -6.46
C PRO A 142 4.46 -6.65 -6.44
N CYS A 143 5.07 -6.33 -5.30
CA CYS A 143 6.49 -6.53 -5.07
C CYS A 143 6.80 -8.02 -4.94
N THR A 144 7.48 -8.61 -5.92
CA THR A 144 7.81 -10.05 -5.91
C THR A 144 9.27 -10.33 -5.57
N ASN A 145 10.15 -9.34 -5.67
CA ASN A 145 11.56 -9.48 -5.30
C ASN A 145 11.76 -9.12 -3.83
N THR A 146 11.83 -10.14 -2.96
CA THR A 146 11.95 -10.01 -1.50
C THR A 146 12.98 -8.97 -1.05
N GLY A 147 14.13 -8.84 -1.73
CA GLY A 147 15.17 -7.86 -1.41
C GLY A 147 14.75 -6.39 -1.54
N SER A 148 13.65 -6.12 -2.25
CA SER A 148 13.06 -4.79 -2.44
C SER A 148 11.72 -4.63 -1.73
N CYS A 149 11.18 -5.68 -1.10
CA CYS A 149 9.85 -5.66 -0.49
C CYS A 149 9.87 -5.37 1.01
N LEU A 150 11.05 -5.05 1.57
CA LEU A 150 11.18 -4.66 2.97
C LEU A 150 10.67 -3.22 3.16
N ASN A 151 9.66 -3.08 4.03
CA ASN A 151 9.04 -1.83 4.41
C ASN A 151 9.33 -1.53 5.87
N THR A 152 9.28 -0.24 6.23
CA THR A 152 9.41 0.23 7.61
C THR A 152 8.24 1.16 7.93
N THR A 153 7.67 1.01 9.12
CA THR A 153 6.68 1.94 9.68
C THR A 153 7.08 2.34 11.09
N GLU A 154 6.63 3.51 11.52
CA GLU A 154 6.87 4.02 12.87
C GLU A 154 5.65 3.76 13.74
N LEU A 155 5.85 3.07 14.87
CA LEU A 155 4.79 2.75 15.82
C LEU A 155 4.94 3.61 17.07
N THR A 156 3.93 4.43 17.33
CA THR A 156 3.93 5.38 18.46
C THR A 156 3.09 4.86 19.62
N THR A 157 3.62 4.99 20.82
CA THR A 157 2.99 4.66 22.09
C THR A 157 3.09 5.87 23.04
N GLY A 158 2.48 5.77 24.23
CA GLY A 158 2.68 6.78 25.28
C GLY A 158 4.14 6.92 25.73
N ASP A 159 4.98 5.91 25.49
CA ASP A 159 6.39 5.88 25.87
C ASP A 159 7.34 6.38 24.77
N GLY A 160 6.82 6.72 23.58
CA GLY A 160 7.59 7.19 22.43
C GLY A 160 7.29 6.43 21.14
N THR A 161 8.16 6.59 20.15
CA THR A 161 8.04 6.01 18.80
C THR A 161 9.19 5.04 18.54
N GLY A 162 8.90 3.90 17.90
CA GLY A 162 9.91 2.94 17.47
C GLY A 162 9.60 2.36 16.09
N SER A 163 10.66 2.02 15.35
CA SER A 163 10.59 1.53 13.99
C SER A 163 10.22 0.04 13.97
N PHE A 164 9.34 -0.36 13.07
CA PHE A 164 9.01 -1.75 12.81
C PHE A 164 9.13 -2.07 11.33
N THR A 165 9.86 -3.13 11.00
CA THR A 165 10.07 -3.59 9.63
C THR A 165 9.24 -4.83 9.32
N PHE A 166 8.75 -4.91 8.10
CA PHE A 166 7.99 -6.04 7.59
C PHE A 166 8.15 -6.15 6.07
N TYR A 167 8.01 -7.35 5.53
CA TYR A 167 7.92 -7.54 4.08
C TYR A 167 6.48 -7.35 3.63
N ALA A 168 6.26 -6.64 2.52
CA ALA A 168 4.93 -6.50 1.93
C ALA A 168 4.98 -6.40 0.40
N ASN A 169 3.99 -7.00 -0.27
CA ASN A 169 3.86 -6.92 -1.73
C ASN A 169 3.23 -5.60 -2.21
N TYR A 170 2.50 -4.90 -1.33
CA TYR A 170 1.93 -3.58 -1.59
C TYR A 170 2.37 -2.58 -0.52
N PRO A 171 2.57 -1.28 -0.86
CA PRO A 171 2.89 -0.25 0.11
C PRO A 171 1.62 0.15 0.88
N ILE A 172 1.35 -0.56 1.98
CA ILE A 172 0.09 -0.42 2.73
C ILE A 172 -0.09 0.93 3.44
N TYR A 173 0.95 1.78 3.46
CA TYR A 173 0.96 3.12 4.04
C TYR A 173 1.10 4.22 2.98
N GLU A 174 0.86 3.93 1.69
CA GLU A 174 0.92 4.92 0.62
C GLU A 174 -0.24 5.94 0.77
N PRO A 175 0.04 7.22 1.09
CA PRO A 175 -1.01 8.20 1.43
C PRO A 175 -1.93 8.57 0.27
N ASN A 176 -1.47 8.43 -0.97
CA ASN A 176 -2.26 8.74 -2.16
C ASN A 176 -2.88 7.48 -2.79
N ALA A 177 -2.90 6.34 -2.10
CA ALA A 177 -3.46 5.12 -2.64
C ALA A 177 -4.92 4.87 -2.20
N THR A 178 -5.71 4.32 -3.11
CA THR A 178 -7.00 3.71 -2.82
C THR A 178 -7.04 2.40 -3.59
N TRP A 179 -6.69 1.31 -2.92
CA TRP A 179 -6.51 -0.02 -3.51
C TRP A 179 -7.86 -0.67 -3.83
N GLU A 180 -8.31 -0.51 -5.07
CA GLU A 180 -9.63 -0.97 -5.52
C GLU A 180 -9.65 -2.45 -5.95
N ASN A 181 -8.49 -3.11 -6.01
CA ASN A 181 -8.35 -4.52 -6.39
C ASN A 181 -7.96 -5.46 -5.24
N LEU A 182 -7.60 -4.93 -4.07
CA LEU A 182 -7.04 -5.72 -2.96
C LEU A 182 -8.13 -6.15 -1.98
N SER A 183 -8.75 -7.30 -2.25
CA SER A 183 -9.88 -7.82 -1.47
C SER A 183 -9.48 -8.75 -0.32
N GLN A 184 -8.22 -9.19 -0.29
CA GLN A 184 -7.74 -10.18 0.67
C GLN A 184 -6.40 -9.77 1.27
N ALA A 185 -6.11 -10.22 2.48
CA ALA A 185 -4.79 -10.10 3.07
C ALA A 185 -4.31 -11.41 3.74
N ILE A 186 -3.03 -11.70 3.62
CA ILE A 186 -2.32 -12.74 4.37
C ILE A 186 -1.24 -12.08 5.23
N ILE A 187 -1.29 -12.32 6.54
CA ILE A 187 -0.19 -12.02 7.46
C ILE A 187 0.49 -13.34 7.83
N VAL A 188 1.71 -13.56 7.35
CA VAL A 188 2.50 -14.77 7.63
C VAL A 188 3.59 -14.52 8.66
N VAL A 189 3.52 -15.23 9.79
CA VAL A 189 4.47 -15.10 10.90
C VAL A 189 5.54 -16.18 10.81
N HIS A 190 6.80 -15.74 10.83
CA HIS A 190 7.97 -16.61 10.69
C HIS A 190 8.17 -17.61 11.85
N GLY A 191 9.07 -18.57 11.64
CA GLY A 191 9.46 -19.56 12.63
C GLY A 191 10.44 -19.03 13.70
N LEU A 192 11.10 -19.97 14.39
CA LEU A 192 12.09 -19.65 15.44
C LEU A 192 13.31 -18.88 14.89
N GLU A 193 13.63 -19.11 13.61
CA GLU A 193 14.82 -18.58 12.92
C GLU A 193 14.70 -17.11 12.51
N ARG A 194 13.50 -16.51 12.65
CA ARG A 194 13.25 -15.09 12.35
C ARG A 194 13.50 -14.67 10.89
N ASN A 195 13.47 -15.63 9.99
CA ASN A 195 13.55 -15.48 8.54
C ASN A 195 12.23 -15.02 7.91
N ALA A 196 11.79 -13.79 8.23
CA ALA A 196 10.56 -13.22 7.68
C ALA A 196 10.55 -13.15 6.14
N ASP A 197 11.72 -12.93 5.54
CA ASP A 197 11.99 -12.94 4.10
C ASP A 197 11.69 -14.30 3.44
N ASP A 198 12.11 -15.40 4.07
CA ASP A 198 11.81 -16.75 3.59
C ASP A 198 10.30 -16.99 3.58
N TYR A 199 9.60 -16.68 4.68
CA TYR A 199 8.15 -16.87 4.78
C TYR A 199 7.37 -15.99 3.80
N TYR A 200 7.82 -14.76 3.59
CA TYR A 200 7.30 -13.91 2.52
C TYR A 200 7.47 -14.60 1.16
N SER A 201 8.68 -15.09 0.86
CA SER A 201 8.98 -15.72 -0.43
C SER A 201 8.17 -17.00 -0.68
N TYR A 202 7.95 -17.82 0.36
CA TYR A 202 7.15 -19.05 0.25
C TYR A 202 5.70 -18.76 -0.14
N LEU A 203 5.08 -17.78 0.52
CA LEU A 203 3.71 -17.38 0.24
C LEU A 203 3.59 -16.61 -1.08
N ASN A 204 4.53 -15.74 -1.40
CA ASN A 204 4.54 -15.01 -2.67
C ASN A 204 4.56 -15.99 -3.85
N SER A 205 5.40 -17.04 -3.78
CA SER A 205 5.43 -18.09 -4.81
C SER A 205 4.11 -18.88 -4.90
N THR A 206 3.39 -19.02 -3.78
CA THR A 206 2.08 -19.68 -3.77
C THR A 206 1.02 -18.79 -4.39
N LEU A 207 0.97 -17.50 -4.03
CA LEU A 207 0.05 -16.53 -4.62
C LEU A 207 0.27 -16.36 -6.13
N GLU A 208 1.51 -16.40 -6.60
CA GLU A 208 1.82 -16.38 -8.03
C GLU A 208 1.28 -17.64 -8.74
N GLN A 209 1.46 -18.83 -8.16
CA GLN A 209 1.00 -20.10 -8.74
C GLN A 209 -0.53 -20.21 -8.80
N GLU A 210 -1.22 -19.61 -7.84
CA GLU A 210 -2.69 -19.58 -7.77
C GLU A 210 -3.31 -18.33 -8.43
N GLU A 211 -2.50 -17.48 -9.06
CA GLU A 211 -2.93 -16.23 -9.72
C GLU A 211 -3.66 -15.24 -8.78
N LEU A 212 -3.31 -15.25 -7.49
CA LEU A 212 -3.93 -14.42 -6.44
C LEU A 212 -3.14 -13.14 -6.13
N GLN A 213 -1.91 -13.01 -6.60
CA GLN A 213 -0.99 -11.92 -6.23
C GLN A 213 -1.49 -10.50 -6.51
N GLU A 214 -2.38 -10.32 -7.49
CA GLU A 214 -2.93 -9.02 -7.86
C GLU A 214 -4.10 -8.57 -6.97
N ASN A 215 -4.67 -9.49 -6.18
CA ASN A 215 -5.84 -9.22 -5.33
C ASN A 215 -5.58 -9.43 -3.84
N THR A 216 -4.41 -9.99 -3.48
CA THR A 216 -4.05 -10.34 -2.11
C THR A 216 -2.87 -9.52 -1.61
N ILE A 217 -3.04 -8.85 -0.49
CA ILE A 217 -1.94 -8.23 0.28
C ILE A 217 -1.20 -9.33 1.04
N LEU A 218 0.10 -9.47 0.86
CA LEU A 218 0.94 -10.39 1.63
C LEU A 218 1.86 -9.57 2.53
N ILE A 219 1.81 -9.83 3.84
CA ILE A 219 2.67 -9.20 4.85
C ILE A 219 3.41 -10.29 5.64
N ALA A 220 4.73 -10.15 5.79
CA ALA A 220 5.53 -10.94 6.72
C ALA A 220 6.19 -10.02 7.76
N PRO A 221 5.63 -9.89 8.97
CA PRO A 221 6.19 -9.07 10.04
C PRO A 221 7.56 -9.60 10.47
N PHE A 222 8.56 -8.72 10.60
CA PHE A 222 9.91 -9.13 11.02
C PHE A 222 10.13 -8.82 12.50
N PHE A 223 9.78 -9.77 13.36
CA PHE A 223 10.06 -9.66 14.79
C PHE A 223 11.55 -9.93 15.06
N LYS A 224 12.36 -8.89 15.08
CA LYS A 224 13.82 -8.95 15.26
C LYS A 224 14.27 -9.37 16.65
N ASN A 225 15.43 -10.01 16.71
CA ASN A 225 16.30 -10.13 17.89
C ASN A 225 17.15 -8.85 18.02
N ASN A 226 17.65 -8.55 19.22
CA ASN A 226 18.66 -7.52 19.47
C ASN A 226 19.84 -7.52 18.49
N GLY A 227 20.31 -8.69 18.04
CA GLY A 227 21.42 -8.78 17.07
C GLY A 227 21.08 -8.32 15.65
N GLU A 228 19.79 -8.19 15.33
CA GLU A 228 19.26 -7.78 14.02
C GLU A 228 18.68 -6.36 14.07
N ALA A 229 18.57 -5.78 15.27
CA ALA A 229 17.96 -4.49 15.51
C ALA A 229 18.99 -3.36 15.33
N GLU A 230 18.60 -2.32 14.62
CA GLU A 230 19.37 -1.10 14.42
C GLU A 230 18.60 0.12 14.92
N ASN A 231 19.31 1.13 15.42
CA ASN A 231 18.73 2.42 15.84
C ASN A 231 17.52 2.26 16.79
N ASP A 232 16.35 2.75 16.38
CA ASP A 232 15.10 2.77 17.15
C ASP A 232 14.17 1.58 16.84
N ASP A 233 14.72 0.52 16.22
CA ASP A 233 13.98 -0.72 15.95
C ASP A 233 13.32 -1.30 17.20
N LEU A 234 12.08 -1.75 17.05
CA LEU A 234 11.44 -2.63 18.00
C LEU A 234 12.00 -4.05 17.87
N TYR A 235 12.47 -4.61 18.99
CA TYR A 235 13.02 -5.97 19.02
C TYR A 235 12.67 -6.72 20.32
N TRP A 236 12.75 -8.05 20.23
CA TRP A 236 12.37 -9.00 21.28
C TRP A 236 13.40 -10.10 21.43
N ASN A 237 13.73 -10.49 22.66
CA ASN A 237 14.63 -11.61 22.92
C ASN A 237 13.89 -12.92 23.18
N GLY A 238 14.55 -14.04 22.87
CA GLY A 238 14.03 -15.38 23.14
C GLY A 238 12.66 -15.61 22.50
N SER A 239 11.70 -16.10 23.29
CA SER A 239 10.33 -16.37 22.87
C SER A 239 9.35 -15.21 23.09
N ALA A 240 9.82 -14.06 23.59
CA ALA A 240 8.96 -12.95 23.97
C ALA A 240 8.02 -12.48 22.82
N TRP A 241 8.52 -12.44 21.59
CA TRP A 241 7.74 -12.02 20.42
C TRP A 241 6.58 -12.98 20.09
N ARG A 242 6.77 -14.30 20.22
CA ARG A 242 5.70 -15.30 19.93
C ARG A 242 4.70 -15.45 21.05
N GLU A 243 4.89 -14.73 22.14
CA GLU A 243 4.10 -14.78 23.37
C GLU A 243 3.41 -13.44 23.68
N GLY A 244 3.43 -12.48 22.75
CA GLY A 244 2.76 -11.18 22.94
C GLY A 244 3.42 -10.28 23.99
N GLN A 245 4.67 -10.54 24.37
CA GLN A 245 5.39 -9.72 25.34
C GLN A 245 5.82 -8.39 24.72
N ASN A 246 6.11 -7.40 25.58
CA ASN A 246 6.63 -6.12 25.13
C ASN A 246 8.05 -6.25 24.56
N SER A 247 8.35 -5.43 23.58
CA SER A 247 9.70 -5.20 23.07
C SER A 247 10.62 -4.76 24.19
N ILE A 248 11.91 -5.04 24.01
CA ILE A 248 12.96 -4.66 24.97
C ILE A 248 13.74 -3.41 24.54
N SER A 249 13.41 -2.83 23.38
CA SER A 249 13.88 -1.53 22.89
C SER A 249 13.43 -0.36 23.79
N ASN A 250 13.76 0.88 23.40
CA ASN A 250 13.42 2.09 24.16
C ASN A 250 11.92 2.22 24.40
N VAL A 251 11.13 1.92 23.36
CA VAL A 251 9.67 1.85 23.43
C VAL A 251 9.24 0.43 23.79
N LYS A 252 8.28 0.31 24.72
CA LYS A 252 7.71 -0.97 25.14
C LYS A 252 6.40 -1.22 24.40
N LEU A 253 6.45 -2.06 23.38
CA LEU A 253 5.28 -2.42 22.58
C LEU A 253 5.14 -3.94 22.46
N SER A 254 3.94 -4.46 22.74
CA SER A 254 3.65 -5.88 22.54
C SER A 254 3.78 -6.26 21.07
N SER A 255 4.34 -7.42 20.78
CA SER A 255 4.33 -7.97 19.41
C SER A 255 2.91 -8.19 18.86
N PHE A 256 1.91 -8.40 19.72
CA PHE A 256 0.51 -8.46 19.33
C PHE A 256 -0.04 -7.08 18.96
N ALA A 257 0.37 -6.02 19.67
CA ALA A 257 -0.02 -4.65 19.36
C ALA A 257 0.60 -4.15 18.03
N VAL A 258 1.75 -4.68 17.63
CA VAL A 258 2.28 -4.47 16.27
C VAL A 258 1.32 -5.02 15.21
N LEU A 259 0.85 -6.26 15.39
CA LEU A 259 -0.11 -6.86 14.47
C LEU A 259 -1.45 -6.11 14.46
N ASP A 260 -1.94 -5.67 15.63
CA ASP A 260 -3.14 -4.83 15.73
C ASP A 260 -2.99 -3.54 14.89
N SER A 261 -1.79 -2.94 14.88
CA SER A 261 -1.51 -1.73 14.10
C SER A 261 -1.54 -2.00 12.60
N LEU A 262 -0.95 -3.12 12.16
CA LEU A 262 -1.01 -3.54 10.74
C LEU A 262 -2.46 -3.83 10.31
N ILE A 263 -3.24 -4.52 11.13
CA ILE A 263 -4.66 -4.80 10.84
C ILE A 263 -5.48 -3.51 10.82
N THR A 264 -5.22 -2.57 11.73
CA THR A 264 -5.89 -1.26 11.73
C THR A 264 -5.60 -0.50 10.43
N GLN A 265 -4.37 -0.59 9.92
CA GLN A 265 -4.02 0.00 8.63
C GLN A 265 -4.79 -0.66 7.47
N LEU A 266 -4.85 -1.99 7.46
CA LEU A 266 -5.60 -2.75 6.46
C LEU A 266 -7.12 -2.48 6.51
N ALA A 267 -7.66 -2.23 7.70
CA ALA A 267 -9.08 -1.93 7.90
C ALA A 267 -9.48 -0.50 7.52
N ASN A 268 -8.54 0.35 7.08
CA ASN A 268 -8.86 1.67 6.59
C ASN A 268 -9.57 1.59 5.23
N SER A 269 -10.89 1.77 5.22
CA SER A 269 -11.71 1.71 4.01
C SER A 269 -11.44 2.83 2.99
N GLU A 270 -10.73 3.90 3.36
CA GLU A 270 -10.28 4.91 2.39
C GLU A 270 -9.09 4.41 1.58
N LEU A 271 -8.25 3.55 2.17
CA LEU A 271 -7.10 2.95 1.50
C LEU A 271 -7.43 1.59 0.89
N PHE A 272 -8.25 0.78 1.55
CA PHE A 272 -8.60 -0.59 1.14
C PHE A 272 -10.14 -0.75 1.11
N PRO A 273 -10.83 -0.08 0.18
CA PRO A 273 -12.29 -0.06 0.14
C PRO A 273 -12.96 -1.42 -0.11
N VAL A 274 -12.22 -2.38 -0.65
CA VAL A 274 -12.73 -3.70 -1.05
C VAL A 274 -12.16 -4.86 -0.23
N LEU A 275 -11.36 -4.59 0.81
CA LEU A 275 -10.78 -5.64 1.65
C LEU A 275 -11.88 -6.31 2.49
N GLU A 276 -11.96 -7.64 2.43
CA GLU A 276 -13.01 -8.42 3.08
C GLU A 276 -12.46 -9.53 3.98
N GLU A 277 -11.35 -10.17 3.62
CA GLU A 277 -10.81 -11.34 4.35
C GLU A 277 -9.34 -11.12 4.76
N ILE A 278 -9.03 -11.44 6.02
CA ILE A 278 -7.65 -11.49 6.54
C ILE A 278 -7.33 -12.90 7.07
N LEU A 279 -6.40 -13.57 6.40
CA LEU A 279 -5.77 -14.80 6.87
C LEU A 279 -4.51 -14.46 7.69
N ILE A 280 -4.45 -14.90 8.94
CA ILE A 280 -3.26 -14.79 9.79
C ILE A 280 -2.71 -16.20 10.02
N THR A 281 -1.53 -16.47 9.51
CA THR A 281 -0.93 -17.81 9.55
C THR A 281 0.49 -17.78 10.09
N GLY A 282 0.96 -18.88 10.65
CA GLY A 282 2.33 -18.98 11.15
C GLY A 282 2.78 -20.42 11.28
N HIS A 283 4.04 -20.68 10.94
CA HIS A 283 4.62 -22.03 11.03
C HIS A 283 5.57 -22.14 12.23
N SER A 284 5.63 -23.32 12.86
CA SER A 284 6.54 -23.57 13.99
C SER A 284 6.25 -22.62 15.17
N SER A 285 7.24 -21.81 15.57
CA SER A 285 7.06 -20.72 16.55
C SER A 285 6.00 -19.69 16.12
N GLY A 286 5.88 -19.43 14.81
CA GLY A 286 4.81 -18.60 14.28
C GLY A 286 3.44 -19.23 14.48
N GLY A 287 3.33 -20.56 14.49
CA GLY A 287 2.06 -21.24 14.77
C GLY A 287 1.59 -21.05 16.21
N LEU A 288 2.51 -21.05 17.18
CA LEU A 288 2.18 -20.63 18.54
C LEU A 288 1.70 -19.17 18.54
N PHE A 289 2.49 -18.25 17.96
CA PHE A 289 2.12 -16.83 17.86
C PHE A 289 0.69 -16.70 17.31
N THR A 290 0.39 -17.34 16.18
CA THR A 290 -0.89 -17.26 15.49
C THR A 290 -2.02 -17.74 16.37
N GLN A 291 -1.88 -18.90 17.04
CA GLN A 291 -2.95 -19.41 17.90
C GLN A 291 -3.20 -18.47 19.10
N VAL A 292 -2.15 -18.07 19.82
CA VAL A 292 -2.37 -17.21 21.00
C VAL A 292 -2.80 -15.80 20.61
N TYR A 293 -2.38 -15.27 19.46
CA TYR A 293 -2.88 -14.01 18.91
C TYR A 293 -4.34 -14.12 18.48
N ALA A 294 -4.72 -15.23 17.83
CA ALA A 294 -6.10 -15.52 17.46
C ALA A 294 -7.02 -15.40 18.67
N ILE A 295 -6.58 -15.82 19.85
CA ILE A 295 -7.40 -15.71 21.07
C ILE A 295 -7.25 -14.33 21.71
N ALA A 296 -6.03 -13.79 21.77
CA ALA A 296 -5.74 -12.58 22.53
C ALA A 296 -6.22 -11.27 21.88
N ASN A 297 -6.24 -11.22 20.55
CA ASN A 297 -6.28 -9.92 19.87
C ASN A 297 -7.59 -9.16 20.09
N ARG A 298 -7.50 -7.83 20.06
CA ARG A 298 -8.66 -6.94 20.05
C ARG A 298 -9.04 -6.50 18.64
N ALA A 299 -8.12 -6.64 17.69
CA ALA A 299 -8.26 -6.13 16.33
C ALA A 299 -9.48 -6.71 15.60
N GLU A 300 -9.78 -8.00 15.72
CA GLU A 300 -10.96 -8.58 15.07
C GLU A 300 -12.27 -7.94 15.57
N ASN A 301 -12.40 -7.76 16.89
CA ASN A 301 -13.61 -7.15 17.48
C ASN A 301 -13.75 -5.66 17.10
N GLN A 302 -12.64 -4.98 16.79
CA GLN A 302 -12.62 -3.59 16.38
C GLN A 302 -12.91 -3.40 14.89
N ASN A 303 -12.76 -4.46 14.09
CA ASN A 303 -12.85 -4.42 12.64
C ASN A 303 -13.88 -5.44 12.13
N SER A 304 -15.12 -5.37 12.64
CA SER A 304 -16.19 -6.34 12.34
C SER A 304 -16.68 -6.37 10.89
N ALA A 305 -16.21 -5.45 10.05
CA ALA A 305 -16.47 -5.47 8.61
C ALA A 305 -15.56 -6.46 7.87
N LEU A 306 -14.45 -6.85 8.49
CA LEU A 306 -13.51 -7.83 7.95
C LEU A 306 -13.79 -9.21 8.56
N SER A 307 -13.61 -10.23 7.74
CA SER A 307 -13.58 -11.62 8.17
C SER A 307 -12.15 -12.03 8.50
N PHE A 308 -11.99 -12.82 9.56
CA PHE A 308 -10.68 -13.27 10.05
C PHE A 308 -10.61 -14.78 10.11
N THR A 309 -9.53 -15.32 9.55
CA THR A 309 -9.17 -16.74 9.66
C THR A 309 -7.77 -16.85 10.27
N TYR A 310 -7.61 -17.67 11.30
CA TYR A 310 -6.32 -17.92 11.94
C TYR A 310 -5.84 -19.34 11.65
N MET A 311 -4.61 -19.47 11.17
CA MET A 311 -4.07 -20.77 10.75
C MET A 311 -2.73 -21.09 11.43
N PRO A 312 -2.74 -21.62 12.65
CA PRO A 312 -1.52 -22.14 13.26
C PRO A 312 -1.05 -23.41 12.53
N SER A 313 0.22 -23.42 12.11
CA SER A 313 0.81 -24.52 11.34
C SER A 313 2.01 -25.17 12.05
N ASN A 314 1.98 -26.49 12.19
CA ASN A 314 3.06 -27.31 12.79
C ASN A 314 3.72 -26.71 14.05
N SER A 315 2.91 -26.11 14.93
CA SER A 315 3.45 -25.63 16.20
C SER A 315 3.78 -26.81 17.10
N GLN A 316 4.83 -26.65 17.90
CA GLN A 316 5.16 -27.59 18.97
C GLN A 316 4.61 -27.14 20.33
N TYR A 317 3.96 -25.98 20.40
CA TYR A 317 3.37 -25.40 21.61
C TYR A 317 1.98 -24.85 21.29
N TYR A 318 1.02 -25.08 22.18
CA TYR A 318 -0.34 -24.58 22.03
C TYR A 318 -0.89 -24.12 23.38
N TYR A 319 -1.73 -23.09 23.35
CA TYR A 319 -2.56 -22.72 24.48
C TYR A 319 -3.65 -23.76 24.70
N TYR A 320 -3.89 -24.11 25.96
CA TYR A 320 -5.02 -24.92 26.37
C TYR A 320 -5.92 -24.10 27.31
N PRO A 321 -7.24 -24.05 27.06
CA PRO A 321 -8.20 -23.24 27.82
C PRO A 321 -8.47 -23.74 29.25
N ASN A 322 -7.96 -24.93 29.61
CA ASN A 322 -8.02 -25.49 30.96
C ASN A 322 -6.79 -26.36 31.29
N GLY A 323 -6.73 -26.93 32.49
CA GLY A 323 -5.61 -27.75 32.98
C GLY A 323 -5.52 -29.16 32.38
N PHE A 324 -6.54 -29.64 31.67
CA PHE A 324 -6.52 -31.01 31.16
C PHE A 324 -5.59 -31.16 29.96
N ARG A 325 -4.84 -32.27 29.91
CA ARG A 325 -3.99 -32.69 28.79
C ARG A 325 -4.34 -34.11 28.39
N TYR A 326 -4.26 -34.41 27.10
CA TYR A 326 -4.47 -35.76 26.59
C TYR A 326 -3.21 -36.59 26.83
N ASP A 327 -3.36 -37.69 27.57
CA ASP A 327 -2.29 -38.66 27.78
C ASP A 327 -2.36 -39.73 26.67
N GLU A 328 -1.34 -39.77 25.80
CA GLU A 328 -1.30 -40.67 24.65
C GLU A 328 -1.15 -42.16 25.03
N ASP A 329 -0.56 -42.46 26.21
CA ASP A 329 -0.29 -43.82 26.66
C ASP A 329 -1.55 -44.50 27.19
N ILE A 330 -2.34 -43.77 27.97
CA ILE A 330 -3.58 -44.28 28.58
C ILE A 330 -4.86 -43.77 27.92
N GLN A 331 -4.73 -42.92 26.89
CA GLN A 331 -5.81 -42.40 26.05
C GLN A 331 -6.93 -41.70 26.81
N VAL A 332 -6.59 -40.90 27.82
CA VAL A 332 -7.55 -40.12 28.62
C VAL A 332 -7.03 -38.73 28.92
N TYR A 333 -7.97 -37.79 29.16
CA TYR A 333 -7.62 -36.47 29.64
C TYR A 333 -7.33 -36.48 31.14
N THR A 334 -6.20 -35.92 31.55
CA THR A 334 -5.79 -35.81 32.95
C THR A 334 -5.23 -34.42 33.25
N GLU A 335 -5.28 -33.99 34.52
CA GLU A 335 -4.55 -32.81 34.98
C GLU A 335 -3.15 -33.22 35.46
N PRO A 336 -2.08 -32.76 34.80
CA PRO A 336 -0.71 -33.09 35.19
C PRO A 336 -0.36 -32.62 36.61
N SER A 337 0.06 -33.54 37.47
CA SER A 337 0.46 -33.23 38.86
C SER A 337 1.98 -33.06 39.05
N SER A 338 2.79 -33.53 38.09
CA SER A 338 4.26 -33.61 38.22
C SER A 338 5.05 -32.58 37.41
N CYS A 339 4.36 -31.70 36.66
CA CYS A 339 4.99 -30.67 35.84
C CYS A 339 4.56 -29.28 36.30
N ALA A 340 5.40 -28.58 37.08
CA ALA A 340 5.04 -27.26 37.59
C ALA A 340 4.89 -26.23 36.46
N LEU A 341 3.93 -25.31 36.60
CA LEU A 341 3.71 -24.18 35.68
C LEU A 341 3.43 -24.62 34.23
N TYR A 342 2.86 -25.80 34.02
CA TYR A 342 2.47 -26.30 32.69
C TYR A 342 1.27 -25.54 32.10
N ASP A 343 0.49 -24.89 32.96
CA ASP A 343 -0.66 -24.05 32.64
C ASP A 343 -0.36 -22.54 32.77
N SER A 344 0.93 -22.18 32.81
CA SER A 344 1.38 -20.80 32.63
C SER A 344 1.39 -20.40 31.17
N TRP A 345 1.26 -19.10 30.92
CA TRP A 345 1.40 -18.52 29.59
C TRP A 345 2.72 -18.98 28.94
N PRO A 346 2.71 -19.34 27.64
CA PRO A 346 1.58 -19.31 26.69
C PRO A 346 0.76 -20.60 26.62
N LEU A 347 1.04 -21.61 27.45
CA LEU A 347 0.38 -22.93 27.40
C LEU A 347 -0.91 -23.02 28.24
N GLY A 348 -1.16 -21.99 29.05
CA GLY A 348 -2.38 -21.78 29.82
C GLY A 348 -2.49 -20.32 30.23
N TYR A 349 -3.41 -20.02 31.15
CA TYR A 349 -3.84 -18.64 31.43
C TYR A 349 -3.35 -18.11 32.79
N LYS A 350 -2.05 -18.29 33.08
CA LYS A 350 -1.40 -17.74 34.28
C LYS A 350 -0.16 -16.94 33.89
N SER A 351 0.14 -15.86 34.63
CA SER A 351 1.29 -14.98 34.37
C SER A 351 1.27 -14.36 32.96
N LEU A 352 0.14 -13.73 32.64
CA LEU A 352 -0.15 -13.18 31.32
C LEU A 352 0.76 -11.98 30.96
N PRO A 353 1.02 -11.73 29.66
CA PRO A 353 1.64 -10.49 29.20
C PRO A 353 0.73 -9.28 29.49
N SER A 354 1.32 -8.09 29.62
CA SER A 354 0.58 -6.84 29.84
C SER A 354 -0.44 -6.53 28.74
N TYR A 355 -0.26 -7.08 27.54
CA TYR A 355 -1.24 -6.99 26.46
C TYR A 355 -2.64 -7.49 26.89
N LEU A 356 -2.68 -8.50 27.75
CA LEU A 356 -3.90 -9.12 28.27
C LEU A 356 -4.37 -8.54 29.61
N ASP A 357 -3.80 -7.42 30.07
CA ASP A 357 -4.23 -6.79 31.31
C ASP A 357 -5.74 -6.49 31.28
N GLY A 358 -6.44 -6.94 32.32
CA GLY A 358 -7.89 -6.76 32.46
C GLY A 358 -8.76 -7.74 31.67
N VAL A 359 -8.18 -8.65 30.87
CA VAL A 359 -8.94 -9.70 30.19
C VAL A 359 -9.19 -10.87 31.14
N SER A 360 -10.44 -11.30 31.25
CA SER A 360 -10.80 -12.46 32.08
C SER A 360 -10.58 -13.77 31.33
N LEU A 361 -10.35 -14.87 32.06
CA LEU A 361 -10.25 -16.22 31.47
C LEU A 361 -11.51 -16.58 30.66
N GLU A 362 -12.68 -16.21 31.16
CA GLU A 362 -13.96 -16.48 30.46
C GLU A 362 -14.02 -15.73 29.13
N THR A 363 -13.68 -14.44 29.12
CA THR A 363 -13.62 -13.64 27.88
C THR A 363 -12.60 -14.21 26.89
N PHE A 364 -11.41 -14.55 27.36
CA PHE A 364 -10.35 -15.10 26.51
C PHE A 364 -10.75 -16.45 25.93
N ASN A 365 -11.28 -17.37 26.74
CA ASN A 365 -11.75 -18.67 26.25
C ASN A 365 -12.97 -18.55 25.33
N GLY A 366 -13.84 -17.56 25.53
CA GLY A 366 -14.95 -17.26 24.60
C GLY A 366 -14.43 -16.87 23.21
N GLN A 367 -13.36 -16.08 23.15
CA GLN A 367 -12.73 -15.74 21.87
C GLN A 367 -12.15 -16.98 21.17
N LEU A 368 -11.59 -17.93 21.90
CA LEU A 368 -11.11 -19.21 21.33
C LEU A 368 -12.24 -20.03 20.67
N THR A 369 -13.47 -19.97 21.22
CA THR A 369 -14.61 -20.72 20.68
C THR A 369 -15.28 -20.02 19.52
N ASP A 370 -15.33 -18.68 19.55
CA ASP A 370 -16.07 -17.88 18.58
C ASP A 370 -15.29 -17.68 17.27
N ARG A 371 -13.95 -17.58 17.36
CA ARG A 371 -13.09 -17.23 16.22
C ARG A 371 -12.77 -18.42 15.32
N THR A 372 -12.65 -18.16 14.02
CA THR A 372 -12.32 -19.18 13.00
C THR A 372 -10.85 -19.57 13.09
N ILE A 373 -10.55 -20.78 13.60
CA ILE A 373 -9.19 -21.32 13.67
C ILE A 373 -9.09 -22.61 12.85
N THR A 374 -8.19 -22.64 11.86
CA THR A 374 -7.89 -23.84 11.07
C THR A 374 -6.49 -24.35 11.41
N TYR A 375 -6.37 -25.52 12.04
CA TYR A 375 -5.05 -26.11 12.30
C TYR A 375 -4.50 -26.77 11.03
N LEU A 376 -3.38 -26.26 10.51
CA LEU A 376 -2.70 -26.85 9.34
C LEU A 376 -1.59 -27.79 9.81
N LEU A 377 -1.81 -29.10 9.69
CA LEU A 377 -1.00 -30.13 10.35
C LEU A 377 -0.31 -31.04 9.33
N GLY A 378 1.02 -30.98 9.26
CA GLY A 378 1.82 -31.88 8.43
C GLY A 378 2.03 -33.24 9.11
N ASN A 379 1.71 -34.34 8.42
CA ASN A 379 1.84 -35.70 8.96
C ASN A 379 3.13 -36.42 8.52
N GLY A 380 4.08 -35.71 7.90
CA GLY A 380 5.35 -36.28 7.43
C GLY A 380 6.20 -36.86 8.57
N THR A 381 6.80 -38.02 8.34
CA THR A 381 7.53 -38.81 9.36
C THR A 381 9.03 -38.52 9.41
N GLY A 382 9.46 -37.37 8.87
CA GLY A 382 10.87 -36.97 8.88
C GLY A 382 11.38 -36.70 10.30
N SER A 383 12.69 -36.79 10.51
CA SER A 383 13.29 -36.43 11.80
C SER A 383 13.14 -34.94 12.07
N ASP A 384 12.70 -34.58 13.27
CA ASP A 384 12.54 -33.20 13.71
C ASP A 384 13.44 -32.92 14.91
N GLY A 385 14.70 -32.58 14.64
CA GLY A 385 15.71 -32.32 15.67
C GLY A 385 15.42 -31.08 16.53
N SER A 386 14.47 -30.24 16.10
CA SER A 386 14.06 -29.02 16.81
C SER A 386 12.86 -29.23 17.74
N LEU A 387 12.25 -30.42 17.71
CA LEU A 387 11.16 -30.79 18.62
C LEU A 387 11.68 -30.94 20.05
N ASN A 388 11.08 -30.22 20.98
CA ASN A 388 11.35 -30.40 22.39
C ASN A 388 10.67 -31.68 22.90
N THR A 389 11.48 -32.72 23.17
CA THR A 389 11.04 -34.03 23.64
C THR A 389 11.42 -34.31 25.10
N SER A 390 11.97 -33.33 25.82
CA SER A 390 12.51 -33.51 27.18
C SER A 390 11.93 -32.55 28.22
N ASP A 391 11.49 -31.36 27.83
CA ASP A 391 10.78 -30.45 28.72
C ASP A 391 9.39 -31.00 29.04
N CYS A 392 9.04 -31.11 30.32
CA CYS A 392 7.77 -31.72 30.73
C CYS A 392 6.56 -30.98 30.17
N LYS A 393 6.63 -29.65 30.02
CA LYS A 393 5.48 -28.88 29.51
C LYS A 393 5.27 -29.15 28.03
N ALA A 394 6.36 -29.32 27.28
CA ALA A 394 6.33 -29.68 25.88
C ALA A 394 5.81 -31.11 25.66
N THR A 395 6.32 -32.09 26.41
CA THR A 395 5.95 -33.51 26.24
C THR A 395 4.49 -33.77 26.60
N LEU A 396 3.93 -33.03 27.55
CA LEU A 396 2.50 -33.07 27.89
C LEU A 396 1.55 -32.70 26.74
N LEU A 397 2.05 -32.10 25.67
CA LEU A 397 1.23 -31.72 24.52
C LEU A 397 1.11 -32.85 23.49
N GLY A 398 2.03 -33.83 23.52
CA GLY A 398 2.08 -34.94 22.56
C GLY A 398 3.48 -35.26 22.05
N SER A 399 3.62 -36.45 21.46
CA SER A 399 4.90 -37.04 21.03
C SER A 399 5.51 -36.41 19.77
N THR A 400 4.69 -35.83 18.89
CA THR A 400 5.13 -35.17 17.65
C THR A 400 4.40 -33.83 17.46
N ARG A 401 4.88 -32.94 16.57
CA ARG A 401 4.14 -31.70 16.22
C ARG A 401 2.74 -31.99 15.70
N PHE A 402 2.63 -33.02 14.86
CA PHE A 402 1.35 -33.50 14.34
C PHE A 402 0.42 -33.92 15.49
N SER A 403 0.88 -34.81 16.38
CA SER A 403 0.09 -35.23 17.54
C SER A 403 -0.29 -34.06 18.44
N ARG A 404 0.61 -33.09 18.64
CA ARG A 404 0.31 -31.87 19.43
C ARG A 404 -0.83 -31.04 18.84
N GLY A 405 -0.85 -30.88 17.52
CA GLY A 405 -1.95 -30.23 16.81
C GLY A 405 -3.26 -31.02 16.90
N GLU A 406 -3.20 -32.33 16.70
CA GLU A 406 -4.35 -33.23 16.86
C GLU A 406 -4.93 -33.18 18.28
N ASN A 407 -4.06 -33.17 19.30
CA ASN A 407 -4.45 -33.18 20.71
C ASN A 407 -5.11 -31.86 21.13
N VAL A 408 -4.62 -30.70 20.68
CA VAL A 408 -5.25 -29.41 21.01
C VAL A 408 -6.59 -29.25 20.28
N PHE A 409 -6.68 -29.68 19.02
CA PHE A 409 -7.94 -29.69 18.28
C PHE A 409 -8.97 -30.61 18.96
N ALA A 410 -8.58 -31.85 19.28
CA ALA A 410 -9.45 -32.79 20.00
C ALA A 410 -9.87 -32.26 21.37
N HIS A 411 -8.98 -31.55 22.08
CA HIS A 411 -9.29 -30.92 23.36
C HIS A 411 -10.38 -29.84 23.21
N ALA A 412 -10.26 -28.96 22.21
CA ALA A 412 -11.28 -27.96 21.91
C ALA A 412 -12.63 -28.61 21.60
N GLN A 413 -12.63 -29.66 20.76
CA GLN A 413 -13.85 -30.40 20.41
C GLN A 413 -14.45 -31.17 21.60
N HIS A 414 -13.64 -31.58 22.58
CA HIS A 414 -14.12 -32.30 23.75
C HIS A 414 -14.72 -31.38 24.81
N TYR A 415 -14.04 -30.27 25.12
CA TYR A 415 -14.37 -29.41 26.26
C TYR A 415 -15.14 -28.13 25.88
N PHE A 416 -15.08 -27.71 24.62
CA PHE A 416 -15.56 -26.40 24.17
C PHE A 416 -16.42 -26.47 22.90
N SER A 417 -17.05 -27.62 22.65
CA SER A 417 -17.94 -27.79 21.48
C SER A 417 -19.32 -27.14 21.69
N PRO A 418 -19.89 -26.48 20.65
CA PRO A 418 -19.28 -26.23 19.34
C PRO A 418 -18.21 -25.12 19.43
N ALA A 419 -17.05 -25.38 18.83
CA ALA A 419 -16.02 -24.37 18.60
C ALA A 419 -15.89 -24.15 17.09
N ASN A 420 -15.63 -22.92 16.66
CA ASN A 420 -15.39 -22.59 15.25
C ASN A 420 -13.96 -22.96 14.82
N GLN A 421 -13.62 -24.23 15.02
CA GLN A 421 -12.28 -24.75 14.77
C GLN A 421 -12.34 -25.93 13.80
N THR A 422 -11.43 -25.93 12.83
CA THR A 422 -11.25 -27.00 11.84
C THR A 422 -9.79 -27.42 11.81
N LYS A 423 -9.49 -28.49 11.09
CA LYS A 423 -8.11 -28.90 10.82
C LYS A 423 -7.98 -29.41 9.40
N GLU A 424 -6.81 -29.19 8.82
CA GLU A 424 -6.43 -29.71 7.51
C GLU A 424 -5.09 -30.45 7.63
N ILE A 425 -5.01 -31.64 7.03
CA ILE A 425 -3.82 -32.49 7.14
C ILE A 425 -3.02 -32.43 5.84
N VAL A 426 -1.85 -31.79 5.90
CA VAL A 426 -0.91 -31.75 4.77
C VAL A 426 -0.17 -33.08 4.67
N GLN A 427 -0.40 -33.81 3.58
CA GLN A 427 0.09 -35.18 3.43
C GLN A 427 1.59 -35.22 3.13
N GLY A 428 2.34 -36.00 3.91
CA GLY A 428 3.75 -36.31 3.67
C GLY A 428 4.74 -35.19 4.02
N ILE A 429 4.27 -33.99 4.37
CA ILE A 429 5.11 -32.86 4.77
C ILE A 429 5.29 -32.86 6.29
N GLY A 430 6.55 -32.78 6.73
CA GLY A 430 6.92 -32.72 8.15
C GLY A 430 7.12 -31.28 8.63
N HIS A 431 8.22 -31.03 9.36
CA HIS A 431 8.54 -29.68 9.84
C HIS A 431 9.22 -28.79 8.78
N ASP A 432 8.48 -28.48 7.71
CA ASP A 432 8.97 -27.73 6.55
C ASP A 432 8.02 -26.57 6.23
N GLY A 433 8.44 -25.33 6.51
CA GLY A 433 7.60 -24.15 6.30
C GLY A 433 7.26 -23.91 4.82
N GLN A 434 8.23 -24.12 3.93
CA GLN A 434 8.01 -23.97 2.49
C GLN A 434 7.04 -25.05 1.99
N GLY A 435 7.30 -26.32 2.35
CA GLY A 435 6.46 -27.44 1.95
C GLY A 435 5.01 -27.32 2.43
N MET A 436 4.79 -26.79 3.64
CA MET A 436 3.43 -26.57 4.17
C MET A 436 2.68 -25.52 3.35
N TYR A 437 3.28 -24.36 3.09
CA TYR A 437 2.60 -23.27 2.39
C TYR A 437 2.53 -23.46 0.87
N GLN A 438 3.37 -24.31 0.28
CA GLN A 438 3.30 -24.66 -1.14
C GLN A 438 2.51 -25.94 -1.41
N SER A 439 1.93 -26.55 -0.37
CA SER A 439 1.13 -27.78 -0.48
C SER A 439 -0.18 -27.57 -1.22
N SER A 440 -0.71 -28.65 -1.80
CA SER A 440 -2.03 -28.66 -2.44
C SER A 440 -3.16 -28.31 -1.46
N GLU A 441 -3.04 -28.75 -0.23
CA GLU A 441 -4.03 -28.57 0.84
C GLU A 441 -4.11 -27.10 1.24
N PHE A 442 -2.97 -26.42 1.42
CA PHE A 442 -2.96 -24.99 1.69
C PHE A 442 -3.53 -24.17 0.53
N LYS A 443 -3.15 -24.50 -0.71
CA LYS A 443 -3.68 -23.84 -1.92
C LYS A 443 -5.19 -24.02 -2.08
N ALA A 444 -5.70 -25.20 -1.75
CA ALA A 444 -7.14 -25.46 -1.75
C ALA A 444 -7.88 -24.61 -0.71
N ILE A 445 -7.30 -24.42 0.48
CA ILE A 445 -7.86 -23.51 1.49
C ILE A 445 -7.85 -22.06 0.99
N LEU A 446 -6.75 -21.57 0.41
CA LEU A 446 -6.72 -20.22 -0.16
C LEU A 446 -7.81 -20.04 -1.22
N SER A 447 -7.94 -21.00 -2.12
CA SER A 447 -8.99 -21.01 -3.15
C SER A 447 -10.41 -21.04 -2.59
N GLU A 448 -10.62 -21.47 -1.34
CA GLU A 448 -11.93 -21.46 -0.69
C GLU A 448 -12.18 -20.15 0.06
N LEU A 449 -11.17 -19.65 0.78
CA LEU A 449 -11.27 -18.40 1.54
C LEU A 449 -11.40 -17.17 0.63
N PHE A 450 -10.74 -17.19 -0.53
CA PHE A 450 -10.56 -16.01 -1.39
C PHE A 450 -11.45 -16.01 -2.65
N LYS A 451 -12.60 -16.68 -2.57
CA LYS A 451 -13.56 -16.82 -3.68
C LYS A 451 -14.33 -15.56 -4.03
#